data_AF-A0A8G0KS49-F1
#
_entry.id   AF-A0A8G0KS49-F1
#
_cell.length_a   1.000
_cell.length_b   1.000
_cell.length_c   1.000
_cell.angle_alpha   90.00
_cell.angle_beta   90.00
_cell.angle_gamma   90.00
#
_symmetry.space_group_name_H-M   'P 1'
#
loop_
_entity.id
_entity.type
_entity.pdbx_description
1 polymer ?
#
loop_
_entity_poly.entity_id
_entity_poly.type
_entity_poly.pdbx_seq_one_letter_code
_entity_poly.pdbx_strand_id
1 'polypeptide(L)'
;MKKLILLTALLSCLFLNAQSINFKGLDSIQFVNICSKLITESKLNLKKIETGKLEWKTYDKYVDNENNVFYILYFTHNQGENKDLGEKGVKKWTIDSVASKYLIVFDLYKNLFNSKADKEKIQKLGTDWDNKNGNQSLRKTSQEGLWEIKSKI
;
A
#
# COMPACT_ATOMS: atom_id res chain seq x y z
N MET A 1 -6.54 -32.31 -29.15
CA MET A 1 -7.42 -31.34 -28.45
C MET A 1 -7.21 -31.29 -26.94
N LYS A 2 -6.97 -32.40 -26.22
CA LYS A 2 -6.70 -32.38 -24.76
C LYS A 2 -5.46 -31.58 -24.33
N LYS A 3 -4.41 -31.52 -25.17
CA LYS A 3 -3.18 -30.75 -24.88
C LYS A 3 -3.34 -29.22 -24.97
N LEU A 4 -4.35 -28.72 -25.69
CA LEU A 4 -4.58 -27.28 -25.87
C LEU A 4 -5.28 -26.67 -24.64
N ILE A 5 -6.16 -27.43 -23.99
CA ILE A 5 -6.89 -27.03 -22.78
C ILE A 5 -5.95 -26.92 -21.57
N LEU A 6 -4.92 -27.78 -21.51
CA LEU A 6 -3.91 -27.72 -20.45
C LEU A 6 -3.03 -26.47 -20.57
N LEU A 7 -2.75 -26.02 -21.80
CA LEU A 7 -1.92 -24.84 -22.07
C LEU A 7 -2.68 -23.55 -21.73
N THR A 8 -3.97 -23.46 -22.06
CA THR A 8 -4.80 -22.29 -21.72
C THR A 8 -5.09 -22.21 -20.22
N ALA A 9 -5.23 -23.34 -19.53
CA ALA A 9 -5.35 -23.38 -18.06
C ALA A 9 -4.03 -23.05 -17.33
N LEU A 10 -2.87 -23.35 -17.92
CA LEU A 10 -1.58 -22.93 -17.37
C LEU A 10 -1.34 -21.42 -17.56
N LEU A 11 -1.76 -20.87 -18.70
CA LEU A 11 -1.60 -19.44 -18.98
C LEU A 11 -2.47 -18.57 -18.06
N SER A 12 -3.68 -19.00 -17.68
CA SER A 12 -4.52 -18.24 -16.74
C SER A 12 -3.91 -18.14 -15.34
N CYS A 13 -3.12 -19.14 -14.91
CA CYS A 13 -2.36 -19.09 -13.65
C CYS A 13 -1.20 -18.07 -13.68
N LEU A 14 -0.65 -17.76 -14.86
CA LEU A 14 0.46 -16.80 -15.00
C LEU A 14 0.01 -15.34 -14.91
N PHE A 15 -1.28 -15.05 -15.12
CA PHE A 15 -1.82 -13.68 -15.06
C PHE A 15 -2.40 -13.30 -13.69
N LEU A 16 -2.46 -14.21 -12.72
CA LEU A 16 -3.05 -13.94 -11.40
C LEU A 16 -2.13 -13.18 -10.42
N ASN A 17 -0.86 -12.96 -10.74
CA ASN A 17 0.14 -12.52 -9.76
C ASN A 17 0.92 -11.24 -10.12
N ALA A 18 0.30 -10.24 -10.77
CA ALA A 18 1.04 -9.00 -11.07
C ALA A 18 0.21 -7.71 -11.22
N GLN A 19 -1.00 -7.61 -10.65
CA GLN A 19 -1.57 -6.27 -10.47
C GLN A 19 -0.85 -5.57 -9.32
N SER A 20 0.13 -4.75 -9.67
CA SER A 20 0.78 -3.82 -8.75
C SER A 20 -0.29 -2.99 -8.05
N ILE A 21 -0.31 -3.00 -6.72
CA ILE A 21 -1.28 -2.19 -5.97
C ILE A 21 -1.02 -0.72 -6.25
N ASN A 22 -2.05 -0.01 -6.73
CA ASN A 22 -2.01 1.43 -6.90
C ASN A 22 -2.51 2.11 -5.63
N PHE A 23 -1.79 3.11 -5.13
CA PHE A 23 -2.19 3.89 -3.96
C PHE A 23 -2.84 5.24 -4.32
N LYS A 24 -2.85 5.65 -5.59
CA LYS A 24 -3.28 6.99 -6.03
C LYS A 24 -4.60 6.94 -6.83
N GLY A 25 -5.36 8.03 -6.76
CA GLY A 25 -6.54 8.26 -7.62
C GLY A 25 -7.69 7.25 -7.40
N LEU A 26 -7.79 6.71 -6.20
CA LEU A 26 -8.73 5.64 -5.87
C LEU A 26 -10.14 6.20 -5.70
N ASP A 27 -11.15 5.54 -6.26
CA ASP A 27 -12.52 5.76 -5.77
C ASP A 27 -12.74 5.11 -4.39
N SER A 28 -13.91 5.33 -3.80
CA SER A 28 -14.21 4.83 -2.44
C SER A 28 -14.17 3.30 -2.34
N ILE A 29 -14.63 2.58 -3.36
CA ILE A 29 -14.66 1.12 -3.38
C ILE A 29 -13.24 0.57 -3.50
N GLN A 30 -12.46 1.12 -4.43
CA GLN A 30 -11.05 0.78 -4.61
C GLN A 30 -10.24 1.04 -3.33
N PHE A 31 -10.46 2.19 -2.68
CA PHE A 31 -9.81 2.53 -1.43
C PHE A 31 -10.09 1.49 -0.34
N VAL A 32 -11.36 1.16 -0.09
CA VAL A 32 -11.74 0.15 0.91
C VAL A 32 -11.13 -1.22 0.58
N ASN A 33 -11.16 -1.63 -0.68
CA ASN A 33 -10.60 -2.91 -1.12
C ASN A 33 -9.08 -2.98 -0.91
N ILE A 34 -8.35 -1.89 -1.21
CA ILE A 34 -6.91 -1.84 -1.00
C ILE A 34 -6.59 -1.85 0.50
N CYS A 35 -7.29 -1.07 1.31
CA CYS A 35 -7.12 -1.10 2.77
C CYS A 35 -7.36 -2.50 3.33
N SER A 36 -8.44 -3.18 2.90
CA SER A 36 -8.72 -4.56 3.31
C SER A 36 -7.62 -5.51 2.88
N LYS A 37 -7.12 -5.38 1.63
CA LYS A 37 -6.03 -6.21 1.13
C LYS A 37 -4.75 -6.01 1.94
N LEU A 38 -4.39 -4.76 2.26
CA LEU A 38 -3.22 -4.45 3.10
C LEU A 38 -3.34 -5.08 4.49
N ILE A 39 -4.53 -5.03 5.09
CA ILE A 39 -4.81 -5.64 6.39
C ILE A 39 -4.69 -7.17 6.30
N THR A 40 -5.33 -7.81 5.33
CA THR A 40 -5.27 -9.27 5.15
C THR A 40 -3.85 -9.77 4.87
N GLU A 41 -3.12 -9.10 3.99
CA GLU A 41 -1.77 -9.50 3.57
C GLU A 41 -0.70 -9.20 4.62
N SER A 42 -1.02 -8.36 5.62
CA SER A 42 -0.17 -8.21 6.81
C SER A 42 -0.09 -9.50 7.63
N LYS A 43 -1.07 -10.42 7.45
CA LYS A 43 -1.24 -11.67 8.23
C LYS A 43 -1.39 -11.45 9.74
N LEU A 44 -1.66 -10.22 10.16
CA LEU A 44 -1.94 -9.86 11.53
C LEU A 44 -3.45 -9.83 11.76
N ASN A 45 -3.89 -10.24 12.94
CA ASN A 45 -5.29 -10.11 13.35
C ASN A 45 -5.57 -8.67 13.82
N LEU A 46 -5.56 -7.74 12.87
CA LEU A 46 -5.67 -6.31 13.13
C LEU A 46 -7.10 -5.89 13.49
N LYS A 47 -7.22 -5.14 14.58
CA LYS A 47 -8.45 -4.42 14.94
C LYS A 47 -8.19 -2.92 14.83
N LYS A 48 -9.09 -2.21 14.14
CA LYS A 48 -9.03 -0.75 14.09
C LYS A 48 -9.38 -0.19 15.46
N ILE A 49 -8.53 0.65 16.01
CA ILE A 49 -8.73 1.25 17.35
C ILE A 49 -8.95 2.76 17.28
N GLU A 50 -8.50 3.42 16.20
CA GLU A 50 -8.54 4.87 16.13
C GLU A 50 -8.57 5.33 14.66
N THR A 51 -9.27 6.44 14.41
CA THR A 51 -9.13 7.27 13.20
C THR A 51 -8.77 8.66 13.65
N GLY A 52 -7.66 9.21 13.15
CA GLY A 52 -7.21 10.55 13.49
C GLY A 52 -6.81 11.36 12.28
N LYS A 53 -6.38 12.60 12.52
CA LYS A 53 -5.90 13.52 11.49
C LYS A 53 -4.49 14.00 11.80
N LEU A 54 -3.67 14.10 10.77
CA LEU A 54 -2.33 14.69 10.77
C LEU A 54 -2.28 15.71 9.64
N GLU A 55 -2.39 16.99 9.99
CA GLU A 55 -2.52 18.10 9.04
C GLU A 55 -3.66 17.86 8.02
N TRP A 56 -3.29 17.63 6.74
CA TRP A 56 -4.18 17.35 5.62
C TRP A 56 -4.40 15.85 5.37
N LYS A 57 -3.79 14.97 6.17
CA LYS A 57 -3.94 13.52 6.10
C LYS A 57 -4.85 13.00 7.20
N THR A 58 -5.50 11.89 6.91
CA THR A 58 -6.20 11.04 7.86
C THR A 58 -5.36 9.79 8.07
N TYR A 59 -5.34 9.27 9.30
CA TYR A 59 -4.75 7.97 9.58
C TYR A 59 -5.77 7.06 10.24
N ASP A 60 -5.74 5.80 9.83
CA ASP A 60 -6.40 4.71 10.52
C ASP A 60 -5.34 3.92 11.28
N LYS A 61 -5.51 3.75 12.59
CA LYS A 61 -4.61 2.97 13.44
C LYS A 61 -5.26 1.65 13.82
N TYR A 62 -4.47 0.60 13.67
CA TYR A 62 -4.84 -0.77 13.97
C TYR A 62 -3.84 -1.39 14.93
N VAL A 63 -4.31 -2.32 15.75
CA VAL A 63 -3.49 -3.08 16.68
C VAL A 63 -3.89 -4.54 16.63
N ASP A 64 -2.92 -5.45 16.71
CA ASP A 64 -3.16 -6.89 16.84
C ASP A 64 -3.14 -7.35 18.30
N ASN A 65 -3.28 -8.66 18.52
CA ASN A 65 -3.29 -9.24 19.87
C ASN A 65 -1.92 -9.14 20.59
N GLU A 66 -0.84 -8.88 19.86
CA GLU A 66 0.53 -8.74 20.39
C GLU A 66 0.95 -7.28 20.57
N ASN A 67 0.01 -6.34 20.44
CA ASN A 67 0.24 -4.90 20.48
C ASN A 67 1.16 -4.37 19.35
N ASN A 68 1.27 -5.09 18.25
CA ASN A 68 1.87 -4.56 17.03
C ASN A 68 0.93 -3.51 16.43
N VAL A 69 1.47 -2.32 16.18
CA VAL A 69 0.71 -1.20 15.63
C VAL A 69 0.86 -1.16 14.11
N PHE A 70 -0.23 -0.93 13.41
CA PHE A 70 -0.28 -0.79 11.96
C PHE A 70 -1.07 0.46 11.59
N TYR A 71 -0.53 1.31 10.73
CA TYR A 71 -1.14 2.55 10.31
C TYR A 71 -1.38 2.56 8.80
N ILE A 72 -2.54 3.07 8.39
CA ILE A 72 -2.80 3.45 7.01
C ILE A 72 -3.04 4.97 6.98
N LEU A 73 -2.14 5.70 6.33
CA LEU A 73 -2.22 7.15 6.16
C LEU A 73 -2.74 7.46 4.76
N TYR A 74 -3.75 8.31 4.66
CA TYR A 74 -4.39 8.66 3.39
C TYR A 74 -4.95 10.07 3.41
N PHE A 75 -5.29 10.59 2.25
CA PHE A 75 -5.98 11.86 2.10
C PHE A 75 -6.94 11.81 0.91
N THR A 76 -7.82 12.80 0.82
CA THR A 76 -8.77 12.92 -0.28
C THR A 76 -8.53 14.20 -1.06
N HIS A 77 -8.69 14.13 -2.38
CA HIS A 77 -8.58 15.28 -3.28
C HIS A 77 -9.64 15.16 -4.38
N ASN A 78 -9.97 16.27 -5.05
CA ASN A 78 -10.89 16.26 -6.19
C ASN A 78 -10.07 16.15 -7.49
N GLN A 79 -10.14 15.00 -8.14
CA GLN A 79 -9.46 14.79 -9.42
C GLN A 79 -10.26 15.45 -10.54
N GLY A 80 -9.58 16.24 -11.39
CA GLY A 80 -10.22 16.98 -12.47
C GLY A 80 -10.96 18.24 -12.01
N GLU A 81 -10.64 18.78 -10.82
CA GLU A 81 -11.14 20.09 -10.41
C GLU A 81 -10.46 21.20 -11.24
N ASN A 82 -11.27 22.08 -11.83
CA ASN A 82 -10.81 23.30 -12.48
C ASN A 82 -11.57 24.49 -11.90
N LYS A 83 -10.91 25.27 -11.04
CA LYS A 83 -11.51 26.40 -10.33
C LYS A 83 -11.87 27.55 -11.26
N ASP A 84 -11.10 27.73 -12.34
CA ASP A 84 -11.32 28.81 -13.31
C ASP A 84 -12.56 28.53 -14.17
N LEU A 85 -12.89 27.25 -14.38
CA LEU A 85 -14.09 26.80 -15.10
C LEU A 85 -15.26 26.46 -14.16
N GLY A 86 -15.09 26.55 -12.83
CA GLY A 86 -16.08 26.15 -11.84
C GLY A 86 -16.35 24.64 -11.77
N GLU A 87 -15.47 23.81 -12.35
CA GLU A 87 -15.58 22.36 -12.35
C GLU A 87 -15.10 21.79 -11.00
N LYS A 88 -15.97 21.07 -10.29
CA LYS A 88 -15.70 20.58 -8.93
C LYS A 88 -14.82 19.31 -8.88
N GLY A 89 -14.61 18.63 -10.00
CA GLY A 89 -13.92 17.34 -10.07
C GLY A 89 -14.66 16.21 -9.34
N VAL A 90 -14.01 15.05 -9.25
CA VAL A 90 -14.53 13.86 -8.54
C VAL A 90 -13.64 13.55 -7.34
N LYS A 91 -14.24 13.35 -6.16
CA LYS A 91 -13.50 12.98 -4.96
C LYS A 91 -12.78 11.64 -5.14
N LYS A 92 -11.48 11.64 -4.88
CA LYS A 92 -10.58 10.50 -4.92
C LYS A 92 -9.78 10.40 -3.62
N TRP A 93 -9.34 9.19 -3.32
CA TRP A 93 -8.48 8.86 -2.20
C TRP A 93 -7.06 8.60 -2.68
N THR A 94 -6.10 8.90 -1.83
CA THR A 94 -4.71 8.49 -2.02
C THR A 94 -4.17 7.98 -0.71
N ILE A 95 -3.68 6.74 -0.72
CA ILE A 95 -2.93 6.17 0.38
C ILE A 95 -1.52 6.76 0.28
N ASP A 96 -1.18 7.56 1.26
CA ASP A 96 0.12 8.21 1.34
C ASP A 96 1.17 7.22 1.82
N SER A 97 0.89 6.50 2.91
CA SER A 97 1.76 5.43 3.40
C SER A 97 1.04 4.38 4.25
N VAL A 98 1.73 3.26 4.43
CA VAL A 98 1.38 2.20 5.38
C VAL A 98 2.57 2.02 6.31
N ALA A 99 2.38 2.16 7.62
CA ALA A 99 3.49 2.14 8.58
C ALA A 99 3.30 1.10 9.70
N SER A 100 4.37 0.40 10.05
CA SER A 100 4.44 -0.55 11.17
C SER A 100 5.91 -0.86 11.52
N LYS A 101 6.15 -1.87 12.35
CA LYS A 101 7.50 -2.43 12.57
C LYS A 101 8.07 -2.95 11.26
N TYR A 102 9.38 -2.88 11.12
CA TYR A 102 10.10 -3.21 9.89
C TYR A 102 9.70 -4.55 9.26
N LEU A 103 9.69 -5.65 10.04
CA LEU A 103 9.41 -6.97 9.50
C LEU A 103 8.00 -7.08 8.90
N ILE A 104 7.01 -6.46 9.54
CA ILE A 104 5.61 -6.44 9.08
C ILE A 104 5.52 -5.72 7.73
N VAL A 105 6.03 -4.49 7.65
CA VAL A 105 5.97 -3.73 6.39
C VAL A 105 6.90 -4.30 5.33
N PHE A 106 8.00 -4.96 5.68
CA PHE A 106 8.89 -5.60 4.72
C PHE A 106 8.21 -6.79 4.04
N ASP A 107 7.58 -7.69 4.80
CA ASP A 107 6.91 -8.85 4.22
C ASP A 107 5.74 -8.41 3.33
N LEU A 108 4.97 -7.42 3.78
CA LEU A 108 3.92 -6.79 2.98
C LEU A 108 4.48 -6.15 1.70
N TYR A 109 5.58 -5.41 1.83
CA TYR A 109 6.23 -4.73 0.71
C TYR A 109 6.71 -5.72 -0.35
N LYS A 110 7.37 -6.80 0.10
CA LYS A 110 7.90 -7.85 -0.77
C LYS A 110 6.79 -8.57 -1.51
N ASN A 111 5.69 -8.87 -0.85
CA ASN A 111 4.57 -9.61 -1.46
C ASN A 111 3.78 -8.77 -2.46
N LEU A 112 3.60 -7.47 -2.19
CA LEU A 112 2.64 -6.64 -2.93
C LEU A 112 3.26 -5.64 -3.90
N PHE A 113 4.52 -5.28 -3.74
CA PHE A 113 5.14 -4.17 -4.49
C PHE A 113 6.49 -4.54 -5.11
N ASN A 114 7.32 -5.35 -4.44
CA ASN A 114 8.64 -5.72 -4.92
C ASN A 114 9.05 -7.13 -4.47
N SER A 115 8.70 -8.15 -5.26
CA SER A 115 9.03 -9.56 -4.95
C SER A 115 10.54 -9.82 -4.86
N LYS A 116 11.37 -8.94 -5.43
CA LYS A 116 12.83 -9.00 -5.40
C LYS A 116 13.44 -8.19 -4.25
N ALA A 117 12.63 -7.66 -3.33
CA ALA A 117 13.12 -6.92 -2.18
C ALA A 117 14.05 -7.78 -1.29
N ASP A 118 15.17 -7.18 -0.92
CA ASP A 118 16.21 -7.75 -0.07
C ASP A 118 16.22 -7.03 1.29
N LYS A 119 16.05 -7.82 2.36
CA LYS A 119 15.90 -7.32 3.73
C LYS A 119 17.15 -6.60 4.21
N GLU A 120 18.31 -7.21 4.06
CA GLU A 120 19.56 -6.64 4.55
C GLU A 120 19.94 -5.37 3.79
N LYS A 121 19.75 -5.39 2.46
CA LYS A 121 20.03 -4.24 1.61
C LYS A 121 19.18 -3.03 2.00
N ILE A 122 17.86 -3.23 2.18
CA ILE A 122 16.95 -2.14 2.57
C ILE A 122 17.28 -1.62 3.96
N GLN A 123 17.59 -2.51 4.92
CA GLN A 123 17.94 -2.10 6.28
C GLN A 123 19.21 -1.25 6.33
N LYS A 124 20.22 -1.57 5.51
CA LYS A 124 21.48 -0.83 5.39
C LYS A 124 21.34 0.51 4.66
N LEU A 125 20.57 0.55 3.58
CA LEU A 125 20.44 1.74 2.72
C LEU A 125 19.36 2.72 3.19
N GLY A 126 18.37 2.25 3.94
CA GLY A 126 17.34 3.06 4.58
C GLY A 126 16.40 3.87 3.66
N THR A 127 16.38 3.63 2.33
CA THR A 127 15.77 4.59 1.38
C THR A 127 15.19 4.01 0.08
N ASP A 128 14.52 4.89 -0.68
CA ASP A 128 13.65 4.75 -1.86
C ASP A 128 14.20 4.09 -3.15
N TRP A 129 15.41 3.54 -3.08
CA TRP A 129 16.18 3.07 -4.25
C TRP A 129 16.04 1.57 -4.53
N ASP A 130 15.43 0.82 -3.63
CA ASP A 130 15.22 -0.62 -3.77
C ASP A 130 14.22 -0.97 -4.89
N ASN A 131 13.34 -0.05 -5.23
CA ASN A 131 12.38 -0.15 -6.33
C ASN A 131 12.30 1.14 -7.14
N LYS A 132 13.39 1.48 -7.83
CA LYS A 132 13.54 2.73 -8.59
C LYS A 132 12.34 3.03 -9.50
N ASN A 133 11.79 2.01 -10.17
CA ASN A 133 10.70 2.15 -11.14
C ASN A 133 9.31 1.84 -10.54
N GLY A 134 9.22 1.52 -9.26
CA GLY A 134 7.95 1.22 -8.60
C GLY A 134 7.26 2.48 -8.07
N ASN A 135 5.93 2.40 -7.95
CA ASN A 135 5.12 3.48 -7.38
C ASN A 135 5.26 3.60 -5.85
N GLN A 136 5.90 2.61 -5.19
CA GLN A 136 6.09 2.56 -3.75
C GLN A 136 7.52 2.19 -3.38
N SER A 137 7.99 2.75 -2.27
CA SER A 137 9.26 2.42 -1.62
C SER A 137 9.07 2.05 -0.16
N LEU A 138 9.96 1.21 0.35
CA LEU A 138 10.05 0.90 1.78
C LEU A 138 11.17 1.74 2.41
N ARG A 139 10.86 2.51 3.45
CA ARG A 139 11.81 3.43 4.10
C ARG A 139 11.54 3.60 5.59
N LYS A 140 12.51 4.15 6.32
CA LYS A 140 12.34 4.54 7.73
C LYS A 140 11.41 5.75 7.84
N THR A 141 10.60 5.80 8.89
CA THR A 141 9.88 7.03 9.25
C THR A 141 10.76 7.89 10.16
N SER A 142 10.31 9.11 10.47
CA SER A 142 10.91 9.95 11.51
C SER A 142 10.62 9.44 12.93
N GLN A 143 9.64 8.55 13.09
CA GLN A 143 9.28 7.98 14.38
C GLN A 143 10.12 6.73 14.64
N GLU A 144 10.79 6.70 15.79
CA GLU A 144 11.65 5.58 16.16
C GLU A 144 10.89 4.25 16.14
N GLY A 145 11.54 3.22 15.61
CA GLY A 145 10.98 1.87 15.53
C GLY A 145 9.95 1.63 14.41
N LEU A 146 9.53 2.68 13.69
CA LEU A 146 8.58 2.56 12.59
C LEU A 146 9.23 2.67 11.21
N TRP A 147 8.69 1.87 10.29
CA TRP A 147 9.01 1.88 8.88
C TRP A 147 7.72 2.02 8.09
N GLU A 148 7.82 2.56 6.87
CA GLU A 148 6.66 2.78 6.02
C GLU A 148 6.88 2.30 4.58
N ILE A 149 5.82 1.76 4.00
CA ILE A 149 5.64 1.68 2.55
C ILE A 149 5.04 3.01 2.10
N LYS A 150 5.80 3.79 1.36
CA LYS A 150 5.44 5.14 0.93
C LYS A 150 5.05 5.18 -0.54
N SER A 151 3.95 5.86 -0.86
CA SER A 151 3.67 6.28 -2.24
C SER A 151 4.72 7.28 -2.72
N LYS A 152 5.41 6.98 -3.83
CA LYS A 152 6.27 7.95 -4.50
C LYS A 152 5.41 9.04 -5.13
N ILE A 153 5.83 10.30 -5.02
CA ILE A 153 5.13 11.44 -5.64
C ILE A 153 5.44 11.46 -7.13
#